data_AF-A0A0F8Y9V9-F1
#
_entry.id   AF-A0A0F8Y9V9-F1
#
_cell.length_a   1.000
_cell.length_b   1.000
_cell.length_c   1.000
_cell.angle_alpha   90.00
_cell.angle_beta   90.00
_cell.angle_gamma   90.00
#
_symmetry.space_group_name_H-M   'P 1'
#
loop_
_entity.id
_entity.type
_entity.pdbx_description
1 polymer ?
#
loop_
_entity_poly.entity_id
_entity_poly.type
_entity_poly.pdbx_seq_one_letter_code
_entity_poly.pdbx_strand_id
1 'polypeptide(L)'
;PKHAASIDERYGCSTGESSPERHLVAFLRHCVLHPADPREVDICGAWFQTKPPDKWKPSQLGHYPQHWYSHLMHCFEVVGHMHPDDRLRMDANRIYARLVHNMHLIPETRDQMLERLTEDRMAKGTVVS
;
A
#
# COMPACT_ATOMS: atom_id res chain seq x y z
N PRO A 1 -18.49 6.82 23.90
CA PRO A 1 -18.26 5.80 22.86
C PRO A 1 -18.66 6.33 21.48
N LYS A 2 -17.69 6.52 20.57
CA LYS A 2 -18.00 6.99 19.21
C LYS A 2 -18.69 5.84 18.45
N HIS A 3 -19.92 6.08 17.99
CA HIS A 3 -20.68 5.17 17.15
C HIS A 3 -20.15 5.19 15.70
N ALA A 4 -20.37 4.09 14.98
CA ALA A 4 -20.00 3.83 13.57
C ALA A 4 -20.58 4.82 12.52
N ALA A 5 -21.22 5.92 12.95
CA ALA A 5 -21.61 7.05 12.11
C ALA A 5 -20.42 7.97 11.75
N SER A 6 -19.18 7.48 11.88
CA SER A 6 -17.96 8.29 11.93
C SER A 6 -17.39 8.69 10.56
N ILE A 7 -18.24 9.01 9.58
CA ILE A 7 -17.80 9.65 8.34
C ILE A 7 -18.13 11.15 8.46
N ASP A 8 -17.12 11.96 8.76
CA ASP A 8 -17.22 13.42 8.61
C ASP A 8 -16.64 13.81 7.23
N GLU A 9 -17.52 13.92 6.23
CA GLU A 9 -17.17 14.26 4.85
C GLU A 9 -16.57 15.67 4.71
N ARG A 10 -16.66 16.53 5.74
CA ARG A 10 -16.14 17.91 5.70
C ARG A 10 -14.61 17.98 5.64
N TYR A 11 -13.90 16.91 5.98
CA TYR A 11 -12.43 16.87 5.97
C TYR A 11 -11.82 16.08 4.80
N GLY A 12 -12.62 15.73 3.78
CA GLY A 12 -12.11 15.22 2.50
C GLY A 12 -11.43 13.84 2.53
N CYS A 13 -11.48 13.12 3.65
CA CYS A 13 -10.90 11.80 3.81
C CYS A 13 -11.96 10.86 4.41
N SER A 14 -12.55 10.02 3.58
CA SER A 14 -13.62 9.07 3.94
C SER A 14 -13.09 7.93 4.81
N THR A 15 -12.85 8.20 6.08
CA THR A 15 -12.17 7.31 7.05
C THR A 15 -13.07 6.23 7.68
N GLY A 16 -14.04 5.69 6.93
CA GLY A 16 -14.83 4.54 7.41
C GLY A 16 -13.92 3.37 7.79
N GLU A 17 -14.28 2.61 8.83
CA GLU A 17 -13.49 1.45 9.30
C GLU A 17 -13.30 0.37 8.22
N SER A 18 -14.18 0.35 7.22
CA SER A 18 -14.16 -0.55 6.06
C SER A 18 -13.52 0.06 4.80
N SER A 19 -12.91 1.23 4.90
CA SER A 19 -12.30 1.91 3.75
C SER A 19 -11.10 1.12 3.20
N PRO A 20 -10.98 0.96 1.86
CA PRO A 20 -9.93 0.14 1.25
C PRO A 20 -8.54 0.69 1.56
N GLU A 21 -8.34 2.00 1.64
CA GLU A 21 -7.06 2.62 2.00
C GLU A 21 -6.57 2.21 3.39
N ARG A 22 -7.45 2.17 4.39
CA ARG A 22 -7.08 1.80 5.77
C ARG A 22 -6.67 0.34 5.82
N HIS A 23 -7.41 -0.52 5.12
CA HIS A 23 -7.09 -1.94 5.03
C HIS A 23 -5.79 -2.17 4.27
N LEU A 24 -5.57 -1.49 3.14
CA LEU A 24 -4.32 -1.57 2.38
C LEU A 24 -3.12 -1.16 3.23
N VAL A 25 -3.22 -0.06 3.96
CA VAL A 25 -2.13 0.40 4.84
C VAL A 25 -1.94 -0.56 6.03
N ALA A 26 -3.00 -1.12 6.60
CA ALA A 26 -2.90 -2.10 7.68
C ALA A 26 -2.25 -3.41 7.22
N PHE A 27 -2.56 -3.85 6.00
CA PHE A 27 -1.90 -4.98 5.35
C PHE A 27 -0.42 -4.68 5.08
N LEU A 28 -0.12 -3.51 4.51
CA LEU A 28 1.26 -3.08 4.27
C LEU A 28 2.11 -3.07 5.55
N ARG A 29 1.53 -2.61 6.68
CA ARG A 29 2.20 -2.65 7.98
C ARG A 29 2.47 -4.08 8.44
N HIS A 30 1.52 -4.99 8.26
CA HIS A 30 1.72 -6.39 8.59
C HIS A 30 2.85 -7.03 7.77
N CYS A 31 3.06 -6.61 6.52
CA CYS A 31 4.16 -7.08 5.70
C CYS A 31 5.55 -6.64 6.17
N VAL A 32 5.68 -5.57 6.97
CA VAL A 32 7.00 -4.98 7.29
C VAL A 32 7.27 -4.81 8.78
N LEU A 33 6.23 -4.81 9.62
CA LEU A 33 6.32 -4.64 11.06
C LEU A 33 5.75 -5.86 11.78
N HIS A 34 6.30 -6.16 12.95
CA HIS A 34 5.72 -7.16 13.85
C HIS A 34 4.74 -6.49 14.83
N PRO A 35 3.51 -7.02 14.99
CA PRO A 35 2.56 -6.52 15.97
C PRO A 35 3.08 -6.79 17.38
N ALA A 36 2.92 -5.81 18.29
CA ALA A 36 3.29 -5.97 19.69
C ALA A 36 2.32 -6.93 20.42
N ASP A 37 1.05 -6.91 20.05
CA ASP A 37 0.02 -7.81 20.57
C ASP A 37 -0.70 -8.53 19.42
N PRO A 38 -0.57 -9.86 19.28
CA PRO A 38 -1.25 -10.64 18.26
C PRO A 38 -2.78 -10.52 18.29
N ARG A 39 -3.37 -10.14 19.44
CA ARG A 39 -4.83 -9.98 19.59
C ARG A 39 -5.37 -8.73 18.88
N GLU A 40 -4.49 -7.79 18.52
CA GLU A 40 -4.85 -6.56 17.81
C GLU A 40 -4.81 -6.72 16.28
N VAL A 41 -4.51 -7.92 15.79
CA VAL A 41 -4.44 -8.25 14.36
C VAL A 41 -5.79 -8.78 13.88
N ASP A 42 -6.21 -8.41 12.67
CA ASP A 42 -7.44 -8.92 12.01
C ASP A 42 -8.77 -8.58 12.72
N ILE A 43 -8.77 -7.60 13.63
CA ILE A 43 -10.00 -7.05 14.21
C ILE A 43 -10.53 -5.87 13.38
N CYS A 44 -11.81 -5.53 13.52
CA CYS A 44 -12.41 -4.39 12.82
C CYS A 44 -11.67 -3.09 13.19
N GLY A 45 -11.20 -2.35 12.20
CA GLY A 45 -10.42 -1.13 12.41
C GLY A 45 -8.99 -1.35 12.92
N ALA A 46 -8.50 -2.60 12.96
CA ALA A 46 -7.15 -2.92 13.39
C ALA A 46 -6.06 -2.16 12.63
N TRP A 47 -4.95 -1.91 13.32
CA TRP A 47 -3.76 -1.33 12.71
C TRP A 47 -3.01 -2.30 11.78
N PHE A 48 -3.22 -3.61 11.98
CA PHE A 48 -2.63 -4.71 11.23
C PHE A 48 -3.72 -5.61 10.65
N GLN A 49 -3.58 -5.97 9.38
CA GLN A 49 -4.44 -6.95 8.71
C GLN A 49 -3.53 -7.97 8.02
N THR A 50 -3.73 -9.26 8.24
CA THR A 50 -2.94 -10.34 7.63
C THR A 50 -3.30 -10.59 6.17
N LYS A 51 -4.44 -10.06 5.75
CA LYS A 51 -4.97 -10.18 4.39
C LYS A 51 -5.20 -8.80 3.79
N PRO A 52 -5.04 -8.65 2.48
CA PRO A 52 -5.44 -7.43 1.80
C PRO A 52 -6.97 -7.36 1.63
N PRO A 53 -7.53 -6.17 1.31
CA PRO A 53 -8.94 -6.07 0.98
C PRO A 53 -9.26 -6.81 -0.31
N ASP A 54 -10.32 -7.63 -0.29
CA ASP A 54 -10.72 -8.44 -1.45
C ASP A 54 -11.44 -7.63 -2.53
N LYS A 55 -12.43 -6.84 -2.13
CA LYS A 55 -13.38 -6.15 -3.02
C LYS A 55 -13.17 -4.64 -2.97
N TRP A 56 -12.26 -4.15 -3.81
CA TRP A 56 -12.03 -2.72 -3.99
C TRP A 56 -11.58 -2.43 -5.42
N LYS A 57 -11.78 -1.18 -5.85
CA LYS A 57 -11.33 -0.63 -7.12
C LYS A 57 -10.31 0.47 -6.84
N PRO A 58 -9.18 0.52 -7.57
CA PRO A 58 -8.20 1.59 -7.40
C PRO A 58 -8.75 3.01 -7.58
N SER A 59 -9.80 3.19 -8.39
CA SER A 59 -10.48 4.48 -8.55
C SER A 59 -11.12 5.03 -7.27
N GLN A 60 -11.39 4.17 -6.27
CA GLN A 60 -11.84 4.63 -4.94
C GLN A 60 -10.78 5.48 -4.24
N LEU A 61 -9.51 5.32 -4.60
CA LEU A 61 -8.37 6.09 -4.08
C LEU A 61 -8.13 7.39 -4.86
N GLY A 62 -8.90 7.68 -5.91
CA GLY A 62 -8.67 8.82 -6.81
C GLY A 62 -8.86 10.20 -6.18
N HIS A 63 -9.44 10.25 -4.98
CA HIS A 63 -9.57 11.48 -4.19
C HIS A 63 -8.30 11.83 -3.40
N TYR A 64 -7.37 10.87 -3.24
CA TYR A 64 -6.09 11.13 -2.59
C TYR A 64 -5.11 11.81 -3.57
N PRO A 65 -4.18 12.64 -3.06
CA PRO A 65 -3.12 13.22 -3.89
C PRO A 65 -2.33 12.13 -4.61
N GLN A 66 -1.94 12.38 -5.87
CA GLN A 66 -1.15 11.45 -6.67
C GLN A 66 0.12 11.00 -5.94
N HIS A 67 0.77 11.89 -5.20
CA HIS A 67 1.94 11.57 -4.39
C HIS A 67 1.68 10.45 -3.36
N TRP A 68 0.54 10.49 -2.67
CA TRP A 68 0.14 9.44 -1.73
C TRP A 68 -0.11 8.12 -2.46
N TYR A 69 -0.81 8.17 -3.60
CA TYR A 69 -1.08 7.00 -4.42
C TYR A 69 0.20 6.34 -4.92
N SER A 70 1.14 7.14 -5.44
CA SER A 70 2.44 6.68 -5.92
C SER A 70 3.27 6.05 -4.81
N HIS A 71 3.26 6.61 -3.59
CA HIS A 71 3.92 5.98 -2.45
C HIS A 71 3.31 4.63 -2.10
N LEU A 72 1.99 4.54 -2.03
CA LEU A 72 1.30 3.27 -1.78
C LEU A 72 1.67 2.22 -2.84
N MET A 73 1.66 2.62 -4.12
CA MET A 73 2.05 1.77 -5.26
C MET A 73 3.49 1.26 -5.12
N HIS A 74 4.47 2.14 -4.89
CA HIS A 74 5.88 1.76 -4.72
C HIS A 74 6.12 0.92 -3.46
N CYS A 75 5.39 1.16 -2.37
CA CYS A 75 5.49 0.31 -1.18
C CYS A 75 5.11 -1.14 -1.51
N PHE A 76 4.00 -1.36 -2.24
CA PHE A 76 3.59 -2.70 -2.66
C PHE A 76 4.49 -3.31 -3.71
N GLU A 77 5.12 -2.51 -4.56
CA GLU A 77 6.17 -2.97 -5.48
C GLU A 77 7.36 -3.57 -4.73
N VAL A 78 7.88 -2.85 -3.73
CA VAL A 78 9.02 -3.31 -2.93
C VAL A 78 8.66 -4.60 -2.19
N VAL A 79 7.51 -4.66 -1.53
CA VAL A 79 7.04 -5.88 -0.84
C VAL A 79 6.82 -7.00 -1.85
N GLY A 80 6.21 -6.71 -3.00
CA GLY A 80 5.94 -7.68 -4.06
C GLY A 80 7.20 -8.27 -4.71
N HIS A 81 8.31 -7.55 -4.73
CA HIS A 81 9.57 -8.08 -5.25
C HIS A 81 10.49 -8.69 -4.19
N MET A 82 10.43 -8.21 -2.95
CA MET A 82 11.49 -8.47 -1.95
C MET A 82 11.03 -9.21 -0.69
N HIS A 83 9.73 -9.38 -0.46
CA HIS A 83 9.26 -10.02 0.78
C HIS A 83 9.64 -11.52 0.82
N PRO A 84 10.17 -12.04 1.94
CA PRO A 84 10.63 -13.44 2.04
C PRO A 84 9.48 -14.46 2.09
N ASP A 85 8.31 -14.07 2.61
CA ASP A 85 7.09 -14.89 2.55
C ASP A 85 6.42 -14.79 1.17
N ASP A 86 6.28 -15.93 0.50
CA ASP A 86 5.72 -16.05 -0.84
C ASP A 86 4.27 -15.58 -0.95
N ARG A 87 3.45 -15.84 0.07
CA ARG A 87 2.03 -15.44 0.08
C ARG A 87 1.91 -13.93 0.12
N LEU A 88 2.61 -13.30 1.07
CA LEU A 88 2.60 -11.84 1.21
C LEU A 88 3.17 -11.16 -0.04
N ARG A 89 4.20 -11.77 -0.64
CA ARG A 89 4.78 -11.33 -1.91
C ARG A 89 3.77 -11.38 -3.06
N MET A 90 3.05 -12.50 -3.22
CA MET A 90 2.02 -12.65 -4.26
C MET A 90 0.86 -11.66 -4.07
N ASP A 91 0.38 -11.50 -2.84
CA ASP A 91 -0.70 -10.58 -2.50
C ASP A 91 -0.29 -9.12 -2.78
N ALA A 92 0.93 -8.73 -2.38
CA ALA A 92 1.47 -7.40 -2.67
C ALA A 92 1.65 -7.15 -4.17
N ASN A 93 2.17 -8.11 -4.94
CA ASN A 93 2.28 -7.99 -6.40
C ASN A 93 0.93 -7.81 -7.08
N ARG A 94 -0.11 -8.51 -6.61
CA ARG A 94 -1.46 -8.35 -7.14
C ARG A 94 -2.01 -6.94 -6.87
N ILE A 95 -1.73 -6.37 -5.70
CA ILE A 95 -2.11 -4.98 -5.38
C ILE A 95 -1.32 -4.00 -6.24
N TYR A 96 0.00 -4.16 -6.30
CA TYR A 96 0.88 -3.33 -7.13
C TYR A 96 0.41 -3.28 -8.58
N ALA A 97 0.21 -4.45 -9.21
CA ALA A 97 -0.28 -4.53 -10.59
C ALA A 97 -1.63 -3.83 -10.78
N ARG A 98 -2.56 -3.93 -9.81
CA ARG A 98 -3.84 -3.22 -9.86
C ARG A 98 -3.66 -1.70 -9.84
N LEU A 99 -2.77 -1.19 -8.98
CA LEU A 99 -2.50 0.25 -8.87
C LEU A 99 -1.81 0.80 -10.12
N VAL A 100 -0.79 0.08 -10.61
CA VAL A 100 -0.04 0.42 -11.82
C VAL A 100 -0.95 0.48 -13.05
N HIS A 101 -1.78 -0.54 -13.27
CA HIS A 101 -2.69 -0.56 -14.41
C HIS A 101 -3.76 0.54 -14.35
N ASN A 102 -4.20 0.92 -13.15
CA ASN A 102 -5.13 2.05 -12.99
C ASN A 102 -4.50 3.40 -13.40
N MET A 103 -3.18 3.51 -13.29
CA MET A 103 -2.40 4.66 -13.78
C MET A 103 -2.00 4.51 -15.25
N HIS A 104 -2.44 3.45 -15.94
CA HIS A 104 -2.04 3.12 -17.33
C HIS A 104 -0.53 2.95 -17.50
N LEU A 105 0.13 2.46 -16.45
CA LEU A 105 1.56 2.15 -16.45
C LEU A 105 1.77 0.64 -16.66
N ILE A 106 3.03 0.26 -16.89
CA ILE A 106 3.48 -1.14 -16.99
C ILE A 106 4.22 -1.50 -15.69
N PRO A 107 3.93 -2.65 -15.05
CA PRO A 107 4.66 -3.07 -13.85
C PRO A 107 6.14 -3.25 -14.15
N GLU A 108 7.00 -2.66 -13.31
CA GLU A 108 8.44 -2.82 -13.40
C GLU A 108 8.86 -4.24 -13.00
N THR A 109 9.91 -4.74 -13.64
CA THR A 109 10.60 -5.93 -13.18
C THR A 109 11.36 -5.64 -11.88
N ARG A 110 11.76 -6.70 -11.17
CA ARG A 110 12.59 -6.57 -9.97
C ARG A 110 13.87 -5.79 -10.24
N ASP A 111 14.53 -6.06 -11.37
CA ASP A 111 15.80 -5.43 -11.72
C ASP A 111 15.62 -3.95 -12.05
N GLN A 112 14.53 -3.58 -12.75
CA GLN A 112 14.17 -2.18 -13.00
C GLN A 112 13.88 -1.43 -11.70
N MET A 113 13.13 -2.03 -10.78
CA MET A 113 12.88 -1.45 -9.45
C MET A 113 14.20 -1.24 -8.68
N LEU A 114 15.10 -2.22 -8.68
CA LEU A 114 16.41 -2.10 -8.01
C LEU A 114 17.28 -1.02 -8.66
N GLU A 115 17.35 -0.96 -9.98
CA GLU A 115 18.04 0.12 -10.69
C GLU A 115 17.44 1.50 -10.34
N ARG A 116 16.12 1.57 -10.15
CA ARG A 116 15.44 2.81 -9.77
C ARG A 116 15.70 3.23 -8.33
N LEU A 117 15.73 2.28 -7.40
CA LEU A 117 15.87 2.53 -5.96
C LEU A 117 17.32 2.58 -5.47
N THR A 118 18.28 2.09 -6.25
CA THR A 118 19.70 2.10 -5.84
C THR A 118 20.27 3.53 -5.77
N GLU A 119 20.97 3.81 -4.68
CA GLU A 119 21.64 5.09 -4.39
C GLU A 119 22.81 5.42 -5.33
N ASP A 120 23.11 4.51 -6.26
CA ASP A 120 24.11 4.66 -7.28
C ASP A 120 23.87 5.89 -8.17
N ARG A 121 22.69 6.52 -8.14
CA ARG A 121 22.43 7.80 -8.79
C ARG A 121 23.23 8.97 -8.19
N MET A 122 23.45 8.96 -6.87
CA MET A 122 24.34 9.91 -6.21
C MET A 122 25.80 9.65 -6.60
N ALA A 123 26.22 8.38 -6.54
CA ALA A 123 27.57 7.98 -6.92
C ALA A 123 27.87 8.19 -8.42
N LYS A 124 26.86 8.04 -9.29
CA LYS A 124 26.95 8.23 -10.74
C LYS A 124 26.67 9.67 -11.19
N GLY A 125 26.34 10.59 -10.26
CA GLY A 125 26.07 11.99 -10.58
C GLY A 125 24.82 12.23 -11.44
N THR A 126 23.86 11.30 -11.44
CA THR A 126 22.64 11.35 -12.26
C THR A 126 21.40 11.76 -11.47
N VAL A 127 21.57 12.38 -10.29
CA VAL A 127 20.47 12.94 -9.51
C VAL A 127 19.90 14.15 -10.25
N VAL A 128 18.65 14.05 -10.70
CA VAL A 128 17.84 15.18 -11.14
C VAL A 128 16.75 15.41 -10.08
N SER A 129 16.74 16.61 -9.49
CA SER A 129 15.69 17.09 -8.58
C SER A 129 14.44 17.50 -9.32
#